data_AF-A0A7C0ZQX0-F1
#
_entry.id   AF-A0A7C0ZQX0-F1
#
_cell.length_a   1.000
_cell.length_b   1.000
_cell.length_c   1.000
_cell.angle_alpha   90.00
_cell.angle_beta   90.00
_cell.angle_gamma   90.00
#
_symmetry.space_group_name_H-M   'P 1'
#
loop_
_entity.id
_entity.type
_entity.pdbx_description
1 polymer ?
#
loop_
_entity_poly.entity_id
_entity_poly.type
_entity_poly.pdbx_seq_one_letter_code
_entity_poly.pdbx_strand_id
1 'polypeptide(L)'
;MKSINLNSRNIMLASVAVFSILFLITLLGMLIPLAGDATLHAKWFNDRTVLPTLVLMILLGVCLLLPDFSQQKIAGIVAAVVVVTGLCVALKPFNSLPIDATLPTLAFAMLAVFYRGYKSAAMPGSMQIKIRRVSPHIIHLGIVLILIGIFVSTNTRIDGSEVISKGEIGNYDGQPYSVKITGISGRYEGAPLPEYPGSSYATSIDFELYSGERLIDRDTVKFITDYKWGQSYATNYVYRSLTKEVFITTKMVEGDLVNLYMRTAPWISAVWGGILLMSIGIVLLMYTVGTKTGSVAEGVSGETGGTEEKRRKGRKEKPDDTTGEACRVAEAVDEADIDGKYEAMLREELEKLKER
;
A
#
# COMPACT_ATOMS: atom_id res chain seq x y z
N MET A 1 17.64 16.37 -33.72
CA MET A 1 16.98 15.88 -32.49
C MET A 1 16.21 17.04 -31.86
N LYS A 2 14.88 16.98 -31.81
CA LYS A 2 14.03 18.02 -31.15
C LYS A 2 14.29 17.92 -29.64
N SER A 3 14.83 18.96 -29.03
CA SER A 3 15.04 18.99 -27.57
C SER A 3 13.69 18.84 -26.86
N ILE A 4 13.54 17.79 -26.04
CA ILE A 4 12.38 17.65 -25.15
C ILE A 4 12.37 18.88 -24.24
N ASN A 5 11.33 19.71 -24.37
CA ASN A 5 11.24 20.95 -23.62
C ASN A 5 10.81 20.61 -22.18
N LEU A 6 11.80 20.45 -21.30
CA LEU A 6 11.64 20.14 -19.88
C LEU A 6 11.13 21.39 -19.15
N ASN A 7 9.81 21.52 -19.03
CA ASN A 7 9.16 22.56 -18.23
C ASN A 7 8.32 21.90 -17.13
N SER A 8 8.18 22.57 -15.98
CA SER A 8 7.43 22.09 -14.80
C SER A 8 6.02 21.62 -15.13
N ARG A 9 5.34 22.28 -16.08
CA ARG A 9 4.01 21.85 -16.54
C ARG A 9 4.03 20.47 -17.21
N ASN A 10 5.03 20.20 -18.05
CA ASN A 10 5.17 18.93 -18.75
C ASN A 10 5.56 17.81 -17.78
N ILE A 11 6.45 18.10 -16.83
CA ILE A 11 6.84 17.14 -15.79
C ILE A 11 5.67 16.81 -14.86
N MET A 12 4.91 17.82 -14.42
CA MET A 12 3.71 17.60 -13.61
C MET A 12 2.68 16.73 -14.34
N LEU A 13 2.43 17.02 -15.62
CA LEU A 13 1.51 16.23 -16.44
C LEU A 13 2.01 14.79 -16.65
N ALA A 14 3.32 14.61 -16.87
CA ALA A 14 3.93 13.29 -16.95
C ALA A 14 3.79 12.51 -15.64
N SER A 15 4.02 13.14 -14.48
CA SER A 15 3.83 12.50 -13.17
C SER A 15 2.39 12.05 -12.95
N VAL A 16 1.41 12.90 -13.29
CA VAL A 16 -0.02 12.56 -13.20
C VAL A 16 -0.35 11.41 -14.15
N ALA A 17 0.13 11.43 -15.39
CA ALA A 17 -0.12 10.36 -16.35
C ALA A 17 0.45 9.01 -15.86
N VAL A 18 1.69 9.00 -15.35
CA VAL A 18 2.33 7.80 -14.79
C VAL A 18 1.59 7.31 -13.54
N PHE A 19 1.14 8.22 -12.68
CA PHE A 19 0.33 7.86 -11.52
C PHE A 19 -1.02 7.25 -11.93
N SER A 20 -1.68 7.81 -12.95
CA SER A 20 -2.92 7.24 -13.51
C SER A 20 -2.69 5.84 -14.10
N ILE A 21 -1.55 5.60 -14.75
CA ILE A 21 -1.17 4.27 -15.24
C ILE A 21 -0.99 3.29 -14.08
N LEU A 22 -0.26 3.68 -13.03
CA LEU A 22 -0.10 2.85 -11.83
C LEU A 22 -1.43 2.53 -11.16
N PHE A 23 -2.31 3.53 -11.05
CA PHE A 23 -3.65 3.36 -10.52
C PHE A 23 -4.47 2.37 -11.36
N LEU A 24 -4.44 2.50 -12.69
CA LEU A 24 -5.15 1.59 -13.60
C LEU A 24 -4.61 0.16 -13.51
N ILE A 25 -3.29 -0.04 -13.45
CA ILE A 25 -2.69 -1.37 -13.28
C ILE A 25 -3.16 -2.00 -11.98
N THR A 26 -3.17 -1.23 -10.89
CA THR A 26 -3.62 -1.70 -9.56
C THR A 26 -5.11 -2.05 -9.60
N LEU A 27 -5.95 -1.18 -10.17
CA LEU A 27 -7.39 -1.39 -10.29
C LEU A 27 -7.68 -2.65 -11.11
N LEU A 28 -7.06 -2.81 -12.28
CA LEU A 28 -7.23 -3.99 -13.12
C LEU A 28 -6.77 -5.26 -12.42
N GLY A 29 -5.62 -5.21 -11.72
CA GLY A 29 -5.14 -6.35 -10.94
C GLY A 29 -6.10 -6.77 -9.82
N MET A 30 -6.83 -5.83 -9.20
CA MET A 30 -7.86 -6.18 -8.22
C MET A 30 -9.15 -6.70 -8.86
N LEU A 31 -9.47 -6.27 -10.08
CA LEU A 31 -10.69 -6.68 -10.79
C LEU A 31 -10.58 -8.05 -11.48
N ILE A 32 -9.39 -8.48 -11.91
CA ILE A 32 -9.18 -9.76 -12.62
C ILE A 32 -9.67 -10.96 -11.78
N PRO A 33 -9.29 -11.12 -10.49
CA PRO A 33 -9.80 -12.22 -9.66
C PRO A 33 -11.30 -12.14 -9.39
N LEU A 34 -11.90 -10.95 -9.51
CA LEU A 34 -13.35 -10.77 -9.34
C LEU A 34 -14.14 -11.22 -10.58
N ALA A 35 -13.50 -11.22 -11.75
CA ALA A 35 -14.13 -11.51 -13.04
C ALA A 35 -13.88 -12.95 -13.53
N GLY A 36 -13.07 -13.73 -12.81
CA GLY A 36 -12.83 -15.15 -13.09
C GLY A 36 -11.98 -15.81 -12.01
N ASP A 37 -11.89 -17.14 -12.04
CA ASP A 37 -11.11 -17.97 -11.09
C ASP A 37 -9.58 -17.84 -11.29
N ALA A 38 -9.10 -16.61 -11.42
CA ALA A 38 -7.68 -16.30 -11.57
C ALA A 38 -7.12 -15.79 -10.24
N THR A 39 -6.20 -16.56 -9.66
CA THR A 39 -5.40 -16.09 -8.52
C THR A 39 -4.19 -15.29 -9.05
N LEU A 40 -4.10 -14.01 -8.66
CA LEU A 40 -2.96 -13.18 -9.01
C LEU A 40 -1.92 -13.16 -7.89
N HIS A 41 -0.71 -13.60 -8.22
CA HIS A 41 0.43 -13.53 -7.31
C HIS A 41 1.11 -12.16 -7.33
N ALA A 42 1.84 -11.81 -6.26
CA ALA A 42 2.57 -10.56 -6.12
C ALA A 42 3.52 -10.27 -7.31
N LYS A 43 4.07 -11.31 -7.93
CA LYS A 43 4.90 -11.20 -9.14
C LYS A 43 4.18 -10.47 -10.28
N TRP A 44 2.89 -10.71 -10.48
CA TRP A 44 2.10 -10.06 -11.54
C TRP A 44 2.10 -8.54 -11.40
N PHE A 45 1.91 -8.05 -10.16
CA PHE A 45 1.91 -6.63 -9.83
C PHE A 45 3.32 -6.05 -9.94
N ASN A 46 4.32 -6.72 -9.37
CA ASN A 46 5.71 -6.24 -9.39
C ASN A 46 6.22 -6.06 -10.84
N ASP A 47 6.02 -7.06 -11.71
CA ASP A 47 6.49 -7.02 -13.10
C ASP A 47 5.89 -5.82 -13.88
N ARG A 48 4.66 -5.40 -13.55
CA ARG A 48 3.94 -4.34 -14.26
C ARG A 48 4.11 -2.96 -13.65
N THR A 49 4.39 -2.88 -12.34
CA THR A 49 4.47 -1.60 -11.61
C THR A 49 5.89 -1.10 -11.42
N VAL A 50 6.93 -1.95 -11.53
CA VAL A 50 8.33 -1.56 -11.33
C VAL A 50 8.74 -0.41 -12.26
N LEU A 51 8.56 -0.56 -13.58
CA LEU A 51 8.98 0.46 -14.54
C LEU A 51 8.22 1.79 -14.36
N PRO A 52 6.87 1.81 -14.30
CA PRO A 52 6.14 3.05 -14.04
C PRO A 52 6.55 3.70 -12.71
N THR A 53 6.83 2.90 -11.67
CA THR A 53 7.27 3.45 -10.38
C THR A 53 8.66 4.08 -10.46
N LEU A 54 9.62 3.45 -11.16
CA LEU A 54 10.95 4.04 -11.39
C LEU A 54 10.85 5.38 -12.13
N VAL A 55 10.01 5.44 -13.17
CA VAL A 55 9.75 6.68 -13.92
C VAL A 55 9.15 7.74 -13.00
N LEU A 56 8.16 7.38 -12.18
CA LEU A 56 7.54 8.31 -11.23
C LEU A 56 8.56 8.88 -10.23
N MET A 57 9.45 8.05 -9.69
CA MET A 57 10.50 8.48 -8.76
C MET A 57 11.47 9.48 -9.40
N ILE A 58 11.89 9.22 -10.65
CA ILE A 58 12.74 10.13 -11.41
C ILE A 58 12.01 11.45 -11.67
N LEU A 59 10.75 11.40 -12.10
CA LEU A 59 9.95 12.60 -12.36
C LEU A 59 9.75 13.46 -11.11
N LEU A 60 9.52 12.83 -9.95
CA LEU A 60 9.43 13.51 -8.66
C LEU A 60 10.73 14.27 -8.33
N GLY A 61 11.89 13.61 -8.47
CA GLY A 61 13.18 14.25 -8.23
C GLY A 61 13.46 15.39 -9.21
N VAL A 62 13.18 15.19 -10.50
CA VAL A 62 13.34 16.23 -11.54
C VAL A 62 12.45 17.44 -11.27
N CYS A 63 11.18 17.23 -10.90
CA CYS A 63 10.23 18.29 -10.59
C CYS A 63 10.77 19.24 -9.51
N LEU A 64 11.44 18.69 -8.50
CA LEU A 64 12.00 19.45 -7.38
C LEU A 64 13.28 20.23 -7.73
N LEU A 65 14.05 19.76 -8.71
CA LEU A 65 15.32 20.37 -9.13
C LEU A 65 15.17 21.38 -10.27
N LEU A 66 14.09 21.31 -11.05
CA LEU A 66 13.80 22.22 -12.17
C LEU A 66 13.95 23.72 -11.85
N PRO A 67 13.55 24.23 -10.68
CA PRO A 67 13.67 25.66 -10.39
C PRO A 67 15.11 26.13 -10.16
N ASP A 68 16.04 25.22 -9.86
CA ASP A 68 17.39 25.56 -9.39
C ASP A 68 18.51 25.19 -10.37
N PHE A 69 18.25 24.23 -11.25
CA PHE A 69 19.23 23.68 -12.17
C PHE A 69 18.79 23.87 -13.61
N SER A 70 19.75 24.13 -14.50
CA SER A 70 19.49 24.15 -15.94
C SER A 70 19.12 22.75 -16.43
N GLN A 71 18.35 22.69 -17.52
CA GLN A 71 17.90 21.42 -18.13
C GLN A 71 19.07 20.47 -18.44
N GLN A 72 20.23 21.00 -18.86
CA GLN A 72 21.44 20.21 -19.12
C GLN A 72 22.00 19.54 -17.85
N LYS A 73 22.04 20.26 -16.73
CA LYS A 73 22.50 19.72 -15.45
C LYS A 73 21.56 18.62 -14.95
N ILE A 74 20.25 18.86 -15.07
CA ILE A 74 19.22 17.88 -14.69
C ILE A 74 19.34 16.63 -15.55
N ALA A 75 19.50 16.77 -16.87
CA ALA A 75 19.71 15.63 -17.76
C ALA A 75 20.96 14.82 -17.37
N GLY A 76 22.06 15.49 -17.01
CA GLY A 76 23.27 14.85 -16.50
C GLY A 76 23.04 14.08 -15.18
N ILE A 77 22.30 14.66 -14.24
CA ILE A 77 21.93 13.99 -12.97
C ILE A 77 21.06 12.76 -13.24
N VAL A 78 20.03 12.89 -14.09
CA VAL A 78 19.16 11.76 -14.44
C VAL A 78 19.95 10.66 -15.14
N ALA A 79 20.85 11.00 -16.06
CA ALA A 79 21.73 10.02 -16.70
C ALA A 79 22.61 9.29 -15.67
N ALA A 80 23.17 10.01 -14.70
CA ALA A 80 23.94 9.41 -13.61
C ALA A 80 23.09 8.46 -12.77
N VAL A 81 21.86 8.84 -12.40
CA VAL A 81 20.92 7.98 -11.66
C VAL A 81 20.61 6.71 -12.44
N VAL A 82 20.33 6.81 -13.75
CA VAL A 82 20.07 5.63 -14.61
C VAL A 82 21.29 4.70 -14.67
N VAL A 83 22.50 5.25 -14.82
CA VAL A 83 23.74 4.45 -14.81
C VAL A 83 23.94 3.75 -13.46
N VAL A 84 23.76 4.47 -12.34
CA VAL A 84 23.87 3.88 -11.00
C VAL A 84 22.81 2.80 -10.79
N THR A 85 21.57 3.02 -11.21
CA THR A 85 20.51 2.00 -11.20
C THR A 85 20.92 0.76 -12.00
N GLY A 86 21.44 0.95 -13.22
CA GLY A 86 21.94 -0.15 -14.05
C GLY A 86 23.08 -0.93 -13.38
N LEU A 87 24.01 -0.24 -12.73
CA LEU A 87 25.10 -0.85 -11.97
C LEU A 87 24.58 -1.62 -10.75
N CYS A 88 23.65 -1.06 -9.97
CA CYS A 88 23.05 -1.77 -8.83
C CYS A 88 22.32 -3.03 -9.29
N VAL A 89 21.56 -2.96 -10.38
CA VAL A 89 20.89 -4.14 -10.96
C VAL A 89 21.88 -5.21 -11.44
N ALA A 90 23.02 -4.80 -12.01
CA ALA A 90 24.05 -5.73 -12.48
C ALA A 90 24.84 -6.38 -11.34
N LEU A 91 25.16 -5.61 -10.30
CA LEU A 91 25.97 -6.08 -9.15
C LEU A 91 25.13 -6.80 -8.08
N LYS A 92 23.82 -6.61 -8.08
CA LYS A 92 22.85 -7.22 -7.15
C LYS A 92 23.26 -7.12 -5.66
N PRO A 93 23.58 -5.92 -5.13
CA PRO A 93 24.06 -5.78 -3.76
C PRO A 93 23.06 -6.30 -2.70
N PHE A 94 21.76 -6.26 -2.98
CA PHE A 94 20.72 -6.75 -2.07
C PHE A 94 20.13 -8.11 -2.48
N ASN A 95 20.65 -8.74 -3.54
CA ASN A 95 20.11 -9.96 -4.14
C ASN A 95 18.59 -9.87 -4.41
N SER A 96 18.09 -8.68 -4.73
CA SER A 96 16.66 -8.41 -4.90
C SER A 96 16.48 -7.37 -5.98
N LEU A 97 16.11 -7.82 -7.19
CA LEU A 97 15.94 -6.96 -8.36
C LEU A 97 15.06 -5.72 -8.08
N PRO A 98 13.91 -5.83 -7.39
CA PRO A 98 13.09 -4.66 -7.08
C PRO A 98 13.82 -3.65 -6.18
N ILE A 99 14.63 -4.10 -5.21
CA ILE A 99 15.40 -3.24 -4.31
C ILE A 99 16.58 -2.62 -5.07
N ASP A 100 17.34 -3.44 -5.77
CA ASP A 100 18.53 -3.01 -6.53
C ASP A 100 18.16 -1.97 -7.61
N ALA A 101 16.98 -2.09 -8.22
CA ALA A 101 16.49 -1.14 -9.20
C ALA A 101 15.97 0.17 -8.58
N THR A 102 15.23 0.10 -7.47
CA THR A 102 14.52 1.27 -6.92
C THR A 102 15.32 2.07 -5.89
N LEU A 103 16.28 1.46 -5.20
CA LEU A 103 17.02 2.15 -4.16
C LEU A 103 17.77 3.39 -4.68
N PRO A 104 18.46 3.36 -5.83
CA PRO A 104 19.14 4.56 -6.34
C PRO A 104 18.18 5.67 -6.74
N THR A 105 17.04 5.33 -7.36
CA THR A 105 16.01 6.31 -7.73
C THR A 105 15.31 6.91 -6.52
N LEU A 106 15.08 6.11 -5.47
CA LEU A 106 14.54 6.57 -4.19
C LEU A 106 15.52 7.50 -3.48
N ALA A 107 16.80 7.14 -3.43
CA ALA A 107 17.85 7.99 -2.86
C ALA A 107 17.94 9.33 -3.60
N PHE A 108 17.88 9.31 -4.94
CA PHE A 108 17.82 10.53 -5.74
C PHE A 108 16.61 11.41 -5.39
N ALA A 109 15.39 10.84 -5.37
CA ALA A 109 14.17 11.57 -5.05
C ALA A 109 14.23 12.15 -3.63
N MET A 110 14.71 11.38 -2.66
CA MET A 110 14.89 11.80 -1.27
C MET A 110 15.88 12.97 -1.16
N LEU A 111 17.05 12.87 -1.80
CA LEU A 111 18.06 13.94 -1.80
C LEU A 111 17.52 15.22 -2.46
N ALA A 112 16.77 15.10 -3.55
CA ALA A 112 16.12 16.24 -4.21
C ALA A 112 15.10 16.93 -3.28
N VAL A 113 14.30 16.15 -2.55
CA VAL A 113 13.36 16.66 -1.54
C VAL A 113 14.09 17.39 -0.42
N PHE A 114 15.15 16.79 0.16
CA PHE A 114 15.90 17.41 1.23
C PHE A 114 16.60 18.69 0.79
N TYR A 115 17.28 18.66 -0.36
CA TYR A 115 17.93 19.84 -0.92
C TYR A 115 16.95 21.00 -1.07
N ARG A 116 15.80 20.74 -1.71
CA ARG A 116 14.81 21.78 -1.99
C ARG A 116 14.09 22.24 -0.73
N GLY A 117 13.74 21.30 0.16
CA GLY A 117 13.13 21.60 1.46
C GLY A 117 14.03 22.50 2.33
N TYR A 118 15.31 22.15 2.44
CA TYR A 118 16.31 22.95 3.14
C TYR A 118 16.45 24.36 2.54
N LYS A 119 16.61 24.44 1.21
CA LYS A 119 16.73 25.73 0.52
C LYS A 119 15.51 26.62 0.73
N SER A 120 14.31 26.05 0.64
CA SER A 120 13.05 26.77 0.89
C SER A 120 12.91 27.25 2.34
N ALA A 121 13.40 26.47 3.32
CA ALA A 121 13.37 26.84 4.73
C ALA A 121 14.41 27.92 5.10
N ALA A 122 15.58 27.90 4.44
CA ALA A 122 16.67 28.84 4.68
C ALA A 122 16.43 30.24 4.10
N MET A 123 15.48 30.41 3.16
CA MET A 123 15.19 31.72 2.59
C MET A 123 14.60 32.70 3.62
N PRO A 124 15.00 33.99 3.61
CA PRO A 124 14.41 35.00 4.46
C PRO A 124 12.94 35.25 4.09
N GLY A 125 12.13 35.56 5.11
CA GLY A 125 10.70 35.81 4.97
C GLY A 125 9.94 35.58 6.28
N SER A 126 8.69 36.04 6.34
CA SER A 126 7.81 35.78 7.48
C SER A 126 7.50 34.29 7.62
N MET A 127 7.16 33.86 8.84
CA MET A 127 6.85 32.45 9.14
C MET A 127 5.76 31.88 8.21
N GLN A 128 4.73 32.66 7.90
CA GLN A 128 3.65 32.25 7.00
C GLN A 128 4.13 32.01 5.56
N ILE A 129 5.04 32.85 5.05
CA ILE A 129 5.65 32.67 3.72
C ILE A 129 6.55 31.44 3.72
N LYS A 130 7.31 31.20 4.80
CA LYS A 130 8.15 30.01 4.95
C LYS A 130 7.31 28.73 4.94
N ILE A 131 6.23 28.68 5.74
CA ILE A 131 5.31 27.54 5.76
C ILE A 131 4.78 27.28 4.36
N ARG A 132 4.23 28.29 3.68
CA ARG A 132 3.69 28.14 2.31
C ARG A 132 4.71 27.58 1.32
N ARG A 133 5.99 27.96 1.45
CA ARG A 133 7.08 27.48 0.58
C ARG A 133 7.52 26.06 0.93
N VAL A 134 7.50 25.68 2.20
CA VAL A 134 7.96 24.37 2.68
C VAL A 134 6.87 23.29 2.55
N SER A 135 5.58 23.65 2.66
CA SER A 135 4.46 22.70 2.60
C SER A 135 4.49 21.75 1.40
N PRO A 136 4.72 22.22 0.15
CA PRO A 136 4.84 21.31 -0.99
C PRO A 136 5.98 20.30 -0.86
N HIS A 137 7.09 20.67 -0.20
CA HIS A 137 8.23 19.79 0.01
C HIS A 137 7.95 18.75 1.10
N ILE A 138 7.17 19.11 2.14
CA ILE A 138 6.66 18.15 3.13
C ILE A 138 5.76 17.11 2.44
N ILE A 139 4.91 17.53 1.50
CA ILE A 139 4.07 16.63 0.70
C ILE A 139 4.95 15.64 -0.09
N HIS A 140 5.95 16.12 -0.82
CA HIS A 140 6.86 15.26 -1.59
C HIS A 140 7.68 14.32 -0.68
N LEU A 141 8.10 14.79 0.50
CA LEU A 141 8.76 13.94 1.49
C LEU A 141 7.85 12.81 1.95
N GLY A 142 6.57 13.11 2.22
CA GLY A 142 5.56 12.11 2.55
C GLY A 142 5.40 11.05 1.46
N ILE A 143 5.32 11.46 0.19
CA ILE A 143 5.24 10.55 -0.96
C ILE A 143 6.48 9.65 -1.04
N VAL A 144 7.69 10.20 -0.90
CA VAL A 144 8.93 9.41 -0.93
C VAL A 144 8.99 8.42 0.23
N LEU A 145 8.57 8.81 1.43
CA LEU A 145 8.48 7.92 2.60
C LEU A 145 7.49 6.77 2.39
N ILE A 146 6.32 7.06 1.80
CA ILE A 146 5.34 6.03 1.42
C ILE A 146 5.97 5.03 0.45
N LEU A 147 6.63 5.53 -0.61
CA LEU A 147 7.26 4.67 -1.62
C LEU A 147 8.35 3.79 -1.01
N ILE A 148 9.19 4.34 -0.12
CA ILE A 148 10.21 3.57 0.61
C ILE A 148 9.56 2.50 1.48
N GLY A 149 8.56 2.89 2.28
CA GLY A 149 7.85 1.97 3.16
C GLY A 149 7.24 0.80 2.37
N ILE A 150 6.56 1.07 1.26
CA ILE A 150 5.96 0.04 0.40
C ILE A 150 7.04 -0.86 -0.21
N PHE A 151 8.09 -0.28 -0.80
CA PHE A 151 9.12 -1.07 -1.49
C PHE A 151 9.91 -1.95 -0.52
N VAL A 152 10.37 -1.39 0.60
CA VAL A 152 11.11 -2.14 1.61
C VAL A 152 10.19 -3.19 2.23
N SER A 153 8.99 -2.81 2.69
CA SER A 153 8.05 -3.73 3.32
C SER A 153 7.65 -4.90 2.44
N THR A 154 7.46 -4.67 1.14
CA THR A 154 6.99 -5.72 0.22
C THR A 154 8.12 -6.67 -0.19
N ASN A 155 9.35 -6.16 -0.35
CA ASN A 155 10.47 -6.94 -0.88
C ASN A 155 11.40 -7.53 0.19
N THR A 156 11.25 -7.12 1.45
CA THR A 156 12.01 -7.68 2.59
C THR A 156 11.09 -8.33 3.63
N ARG A 157 9.84 -8.60 3.24
CA ARG A 157 8.89 -9.36 4.05
C ARG A 157 9.41 -10.78 4.26
N ILE A 158 9.25 -11.27 5.47
CA ILE A 158 9.56 -12.65 5.83
C ILE A 158 8.23 -13.29 6.21
N ASP A 159 7.89 -14.39 5.56
CA ASP A 159 6.70 -15.19 5.83
C ASP A 159 7.16 -16.57 6.31
N GLY A 160 6.51 -17.12 7.33
CA GLY A 160 6.78 -18.47 7.82
C GLY A 160 5.53 -19.09 8.41
N SER A 161 5.47 -20.42 8.44
CA SER A 161 4.45 -21.14 9.21
C SER A 161 5.09 -22.34 9.88
N GLU A 162 4.64 -22.63 11.09
CA GLU A 162 5.17 -23.72 11.92
C GLU A 162 4.02 -24.42 12.64
N VAL A 163 4.14 -25.74 12.81
CA VAL A 163 3.20 -26.53 13.59
C VAL A 163 3.75 -26.63 15.01
N ILE A 164 3.03 -26.05 15.97
CA ILE A 164 3.51 -25.88 17.34
C ILE A 164 2.54 -26.57 18.29
N SER A 165 3.07 -27.36 19.22
CA SER A 165 2.27 -27.95 20.28
C SER A 165 2.12 -27.00 21.47
N LYS A 166 1.09 -27.21 22.29
CA LYS A 166 0.93 -26.48 23.54
C LYS A 166 2.18 -26.62 24.44
N GLY A 167 2.71 -25.49 24.90
CA GLY A 167 3.89 -25.40 25.75
C GLY A 167 5.21 -25.27 24.98
N GLU A 168 5.20 -25.52 23.67
CA GLU A 168 6.38 -25.44 22.81
C GLU A 168 6.56 -24.05 22.21
N ILE A 169 7.80 -23.78 21.78
CA ILE A 169 8.19 -22.54 21.09
C ILE A 169 8.38 -22.87 19.62
N GLY A 170 7.59 -22.24 18.76
CA GLY A 170 7.79 -22.25 17.32
C GLY A 170 8.90 -21.30 16.91
N ASN A 171 9.87 -21.83 16.18
CA ASN A 171 10.93 -21.07 15.53
C ASN A 171 10.67 -21.09 14.03
N TYR A 172 10.59 -19.91 13.42
CA TYR A 172 10.24 -19.76 12.02
C TYR A 172 11.48 -19.37 11.22
N ASP A 173 11.73 -20.05 10.10
CA ASP A 173 12.90 -19.80 9.27
C ASP A 173 13.02 -18.33 8.85
N GLY A 174 14.19 -17.75 9.14
CA GLY A 174 14.52 -16.35 8.81
C GLY A 174 13.78 -15.30 9.66
N GLN A 175 12.88 -15.67 10.56
CA GLN A 175 12.14 -14.72 11.37
C GLN A 175 12.94 -14.28 12.61
N PRO A 176 12.89 -12.99 12.99
CA PRO A 176 13.54 -12.50 14.20
C PRO A 176 12.69 -12.69 15.48
N TYR A 177 11.56 -13.39 15.36
CA TYR A 177 10.58 -13.60 16.43
C TYR A 177 10.29 -15.09 16.59
N SER A 178 9.92 -15.48 17.81
CA SER A 178 9.42 -16.82 18.12
C SER A 178 8.11 -16.73 18.89
N VAL A 179 7.28 -17.76 18.78
CA VAL A 179 5.96 -17.79 19.38
C VAL A 179 5.83 -19.02 20.26
N LYS A 180 5.45 -18.83 21.52
CA LYS A 180 5.16 -19.93 22.44
C LYS A 180 3.66 -20.06 22.64
N ILE A 181 3.12 -21.26 22.45
CA ILE A 181 1.70 -21.51 22.73
C ILE A 181 1.55 -21.80 24.23
N THR A 182 0.73 -21.00 24.91
CA THR A 182 0.48 -21.16 26.36
C THR A 182 -0.85 -21.87 26.63
N GLY A 183 -1.82 -21.73 25.73
CA GLY A 183 -3.15 -22.29 25.90
C GLY A 183 -3.82 -22.56 24.56
N ILE A 184 -4.60 -23.63 24.52
CA ILE A 184 -5.54 -23.92 23.45
C ILE A 184 -6.85 -24.27 24.14
N SER A 185 -7.93 -23.59 23.78
CA SER A 185 -9.26 -23.82 24.36
C SER A 185 -10.34 -23.64 23.30
N GLY A 186 -11.27 -24.59 23.23
CA GLY A 186 -12.38 -24.56 22.29
C GLY A 186 -13.71 -24.29 22.99
N ARG A 187 -14.59 -23.52 22.34
CA ARG A 187 -15.96 -23.30 22.81
C ARG A 187 -16.93 -23.09 21.64
N TYR A 188 -18.17 -23.54 21.81
CA TYR A 188 -19.24 -23.19 20.89
C TYR A 188 -19.65 -21.72 21.09
N GLU A 189 -19.85 -21.01 19.98
CA GLU A 189 -20.31 -19.61 19.95
C GLU A 189 -21.54 -19.48 19.03
N GLY A 190 -22.33 -18.42 19.22
CA GLY A 190 -23.49 -18.11 18.39
C GLY A 190 -24.77 -18.88 18.73
N ALA A 191 -25.70 -18.94 17.77
CA ALA A 191 -27.03 -19.52 17.97
C ALA A 191 -27.01 -21.05 17.78
N PRO A 192 -27.73 -21.83 18.60
CA PRO A 192 -27.73 -23.29 18.48
C PRO A 192 -28.30 -23.75 17.13
N LEU A 193 -27.69 -24.79 16.57
CA LEU A 193 -28.15 -25.51 15.38
C LEU A 193 -28.66 -26.91 15.78
N PRO A 194 -29.48 -27.59 14.96
CA PRO A 194 -30.02 -28.90 15.30
C PRO A 194 -28.95 -29.95 15.68
N GLU A 195 -27.77 -29.87 15.06
CA GLU A 195 -26.65 -30.80 15.26
C GLU A 195 -25.54 -30.27 16.17
N TYR A 196 -25.52 -28.95 16.45
CA TYR A 196 -24.42 -28.29 17.16
C TYR A 196 -24.92 -27.34 18.25
N PRO A 197 -24.30 -27.33 19.45
CA PRO A 197 -24.67 -26.42 20.54
C PRO A 197 -24.56 -24.92 20.21
N GLY A 198 -23.86 -24.55 19.13
CA GLY A 198 -23.72 -23.18 18.63
C GLY A 198 -23.52 -23.17 17.11
N SER A 199 -23.65 -22.01 16.49
CA SER A 199 -23.52 -21.84 15.04
C SER A 199 -22.08 -21.86 14.58
N SER A 200 -21.13 -21.71 15.51
CA SER A 200 -19.71 -21.85 15.25
C SER A 200 -18.99 -22.51 16.42
N TYR A 201 -17.81 -23.06 16.14
CA TYR A 201 -16.86 -23.53 17.15
C TYR A 201 -15.59 -22.69 17.06
N ALA A 202 -15.28 -21.96 18.13
CA ALA A 202 -14.13 -21.09 18.22
C ALA A 202 -13.04 -21.72 19.09
N THR A 203 -11.88 -21.94 18.49
CA THR A 203 -10.66 -22.39 19.17
C THR A 203 -9.76 -21.19 19.43
N SER A 204 -9.63 -20.80 20.70
CA SER A 204 -8.75 -19.73 21.17
C SER A 204 -7.36 -20.29 21.47
N ILE A 205 -6.34 -19.68 20.89
CA ILE A 205 -4.94 -20.05 21.00
C ILE A 205 -4.23 -18.89 21.69
N ASP A 206 -3.89 -19.08 22.96
CA ASP A 206 -3.15 -18.12 23.76
C ASP A 206 -1.66 -18.29 23.46
N PHE A 207 -0.96 -17.19 23.20
CA PHE A 207 0.45 -17.23 22.85
C PHE A 207 1.25 -16.10 23.49
N GLU A 208 2.55 -16.34 23.60
CA GLU A 208 3.56 -15.37 24.00
C GLU A 208 4.48 -15.09 22.82
N LEU A 209 4.70 -13.81 22.49
CA LEU A 209 5.59 -13.38 21.43
C LEU A 209 6.96 -12.97 21.99
N TYR A 210 8.03 -13.54 21.43
CA TYR A 210 9.40 -13.29 21.86
C TYR A 210 10.25 -12.69 20.74
N SER A 211 11.25 -11.90 21.12
CA SER A 211 12.39 -11.56 20.26
C SER A 211 13.68 -11.93 20.97
N GLY A 212 14.34 -12.99 20.48
CA GLY A 212 15.36 -13.69 21.24
C GLY A 212 14.75 -14.23 22.54
N GLU A 213 15.38 -13.93 23.68
CA GLU A 213 14.90 -14.35 25.00
C GLU A 213 13.89 -13.39 25.63
N ARG A 214 13.66 -12.22 25.02
CA ARG A 214 12.80 -11.18 25.59
C ARG A 214 11.35 -11.40 25.19
N LEU A 215 10.48 -11.52 26.19
CA LEU A 215 9.03 -11.44 26.01
C LEU A 215 8.63 -10.03 25.55
N ILE A 216 7.93 -9.95 24.42
CA ILE A 216 7.42 -8.71 23.85
C ILE A 216 5.97 -8.49 24.28
N ASP A 217 5.13 -9.51 24.07
CA ASP A 217 3.68 -9.38 24.26
C ASP A 217 3.01 -10.74 24.50
N ARG A 218 1.75 -10.70 24.93
CA ARG A 218 0.87 -11.87 25.11
C ARG A 218 -0.49 -11.55 24.51
N ASP A 219 -1.02 -12.45 23.68
CA ASP A 219 -2.36 -12.27 23.13
C ASP A 219 -2.97 -13.62 22.72
N THR A 220 -4.16 -13.58 22.15
CA THR A 220 -4.94 -14.74 21.74
C THR A 220 -5.39 -14.59 20.28
N VAL A 221 -5.10 -15.59 19.45
CA VAL A 221 -5.75 -15.72 18.12
C VAL A 221 -6.82 -16.79 18.16
N LYS A 222 -7.84 -16.67 17.31
CA LYS A 222 -8.96 -17.61 17.23
C LYS A 222 -9.03 -18.25 15.86
N PHE A 223 -9.27 -19.55 15.83
CA PHE A 223 -9.73 -20.28 14.66
C PHE A 223 -11.21 -20.60 14.84
N ILE A 224 -12.06 -20.09 13.96
CA ILE A 224 -13.52 -20.19 14.05
C ILE A 224 -14.01 -21.03 12.89
N THR A 225 -14.60 -22.18 13.20
CA THR A 225 -15.33 -22.99 12.21
C THR A 225 -16.80 -22.62 12.29
N ASP A 226 -17.33 -21.98 11.25
CA ASP A 226 -18.73 -21.57 11.15
C ASP A 226 -19.54 -22.67 10.46
N TYR A 227 -20.38 -23.36 11.24
CA TYR A 227 -21.22 -24.46 10.75
C TYR A 227 -22.42 -23.97 9.93
N LYS A 228 -22.83 -22.71 10.11
CA LYS A 228 -23.96 -22.16 9.38
C LYS A 228 -23.59 -21.87 7.92
N TRP A 229 -22.37 -21.40 7.69
CA TRP A 229 -21.89 -21.02 6.36
C TRP A 229 -20.91 -22.02 5.76
N GLY A 230 -20.48 -23.04 6.51
CA GLY A 230 -19.50 -24.02 6.05
C GLY A 230 -18.10 -23.44 5.84
N GLN A 231 -17.79 -22.31 6.49
CA GLN A 231 -16.54 -21.57 6.30
C GLN A 231 -15.72 -21.52 7.59
N SER A 232 -14.40 -21.45 7.45
CA SER A 232 -13.49 -21.24 8.58
C SER A 232 -12.80 -19.89 8.49
N TYR A 233 -12.72 -19.18 9.62
CA TYR A 233 -12.09 -17.86 9.72
C TYR A 233 -11.02 -17.87 10.82
N ALA A 234 -9.99 -17.06 10.64
CA ALA A 234 -8.97 -16.85 11.66
C ALA A 234 -8.93 -15.37 12.07
N THR A 235 -8.80 -15.11 13.37
CA THR A 235 -8.47 -13.76 13.84
C THR A 235 -6.98 -13.52 13.74
N ASN A 236 -6.63 -12.26 13.55
CA ASN A 236 -5.25 -11.85 13.33
C ASN A 236 -4.75 -11.04 14.51
N TYR A 237 -3.55 -11.36 14.97
CA TYR A 237 -2.79 -10.54 15.88
C TYR A 237 -1.79 -9.67 15.11
N VAL A 238 -1.62 -8.42 15.53
CA VAL A 238 -0.69 -7.47 14.91
C VAL A 238 0.11 -6.74 15.98
N TYR A 239 1.39 -7.11 16.10
CA TYR A 239 2.36 -6.35 16.88
C TYR A 239 2.98 -5.26 16.01
N ARG A 240 2.98 -4.01 16.48
CA ARG A 240 3.55 -2.86 15.77
C ARG A 240 4.74 -2.28 16.51
N SER A 241 5.84 -2.09 15.80
CA SER A 241 7.00 -1.31 16.24
C SER A 241 7.38 -0.25 15.20
N LEU A 242 8.28 0.66 15.55
CA LEU A 242 8.75 1.69 14.62
C LEU A 242 9.39 1.13 13.34
N THR A 243 10.02 -0.04 13.41
CA THR A 243 10.79 -0.60 12.30
C THR A 243 10.23 -1.90 11.75
N LYS A 244 9.37 -2.61 12.49
CA LYS A 244 8.82 -3.92 12.12
C LYS A 244 7.37 -4.06 12.58
N GLU A 245 6.53 -4.66 11.75
CA GLU A 245 5.20 -5.13 12.10
C GLU A 245 5.17 -6.66 11.98
N VAL A 246 4.66 -7.33 13.01
CA VAL A 246 4.52 -8.78 13.06
C VAL A 246 3.04 -9.11 13.04
N PHE A 247 2.66 -9.92 12.07
CA PHE A 247 1.32 -10.44 11.89
C PHE A 247 1.33 -11.92 12.21
N ILE A 248 0.44 -12.36 13.10
CA ILE A 248 0.27 -13.76 13.48
C ILE A 248 -1.19 -14.14 13.22
N THR A 249 -1.39 -15.27 12.57
CA THR A 249 -2.71 -15.88 12.38
C THR A 249 -2.60 -17.40 12.45
N THR A 250 -3.72 -18.06 12.60
CA THR A 250 -3.80 -19.53 12.64
C THR A 250 -4.30 -20.06 11.31
N LYS A 251 -3.55 -20.98 10.70
CA LYS A 251 -3.97 -21.69 9.49
C LYS A 251 -4.89 -22.87 9.81
N MET A 252 -4.58 -23.59 10.88
CA MET A 252 -5.30 -24.81 11.28
C MET A 252 -5.05 -25.11 12.75
N VAL A 253 -6.02 -25.76 13.39
CA VAL A 253 -5.88 -26.33 14.74
C VAL A 253 -6.36 -27.78 14.72
N GLU A 254 -5.55 -28.69 15.28
CA GLU A 254 -5.89 -30.11 15.43
C GLU A 254 -5.48 -30.58 16.84
N GLY A 255 -6.45 -30.70 17.75
CA GLY A 255 -6.16 -31.07 19.14
C GLY A 255 -5.25 -30.05 19.84
N ASP A 256 -4.07 -30.51 20.27
CA ASP A 256 -3.05 -29.67 20.91
C ASP A 256 -2.02 -29.09 19.92
N LEU A 257 -2.18 -29.35 18.62
CA LEU A 257 -1.31 -28.85 17.54
C LEU A 257 -1.95 -27.66 16.84
N VAL A 258 -1.18 -26.59 16.65
CA VAL A 258 -1.62 -25.40 15.92
C VAL A 258 -0.62 -25.08 14.83
N ASN A 259 -1.10 -24.92 13.60
CA ASN A 259 -0.30 -24.35 12.52
C ASN A 259 -0.43 -22.83 12.56
N LEU A 260 0.56 -22.16 13.14
CA LEU A 260 0.61 -20.70 13.17
C LEU A 260 1.37 -20.19 11.96
N TYR A 261 0.81 -19.16 11.33
CA TYR A 261 1.46 -18.39 10.28
C TYR A 261 1.91 -17.05 10.85
N MET A 262 3.17 -16.71 10.60
CA MET A 262 3.76 -15.45 10.99
C MET A 262 4.34 -14.72 9.79
N ARG A 263 4.07 -13.41 9.74
CA ARG A 263 4.58 -12.50 8.73
C ARG A 263 5.23 -11.31 9.42
N THR A 264 6.49 -11.05 9.12
CA THR A 264 7.18 -9.84 9.56
C THR A 264 7.38 -8.92 8.36
N ALA A 265 6.80 -7.73 8.45
CA ALA A 265 6.91 -6.68 7.44
C ALA A 265 7.70 -5.50 8.02
N PRO A 266 8.91 -5.22 7.53
CA PRO A 266 9.69 -4.10 8.03
C PRO A 266 9.25 -2.77 7.40
N TRP A 267 9.49 -1.65 8.09
CA TRP A 267 9.27 -0.28 7.60
C TRP A 267 7.83 0.10 7.19
N ILE A 268 6.81 -0.67 7.56
CA ILE A 268 5.41 -0.27 7.33
C ILE A 268 5.07 1.07 8.01
N SER A 269 5.73 1.38 9.14
CA SER A 269 5.63 2.67 9.84
C SER A 269 6.08 3.86 8.99
N ALA A 270 6.96 3.67 8.00
CA ALA A 270 7.30 4.73 7.03
C ALA A 270 6.13 5.06 6.10
N VAL A 271 5.28 4.08 5.78
CA VAL A 271 4.04 4.32 5.02
C VAL A 271 3.11 5.22 5.83
N TRP A 272 2.84 4.85 7.09
CA TRP A 272 2.00 5.65 7.98
C TRP A 272 2.58 7.03 8.25
N GLY A 273 3.87 7.12 8.54
CA GLY A 273 4.57 8.39 8.73
C GLY A 273 4.55 9.27 7.49
N GLY A 274 4.69 8.68 6.30
CA GLY A 274 4.57 9.39 5.03
C GLY A 274 3.16 9.92 4.76
N ILE A 275 2.11 9.13 5.06
CA ILE A 275 0.70 9.56 4.99
C ILE A 275 0.45 10.73 5.95
N LEU A 276 0.94 10.64 7.18
CA LEU A 276 0.81 11.70 8.18
C LEU A 276 1.51 12.98 7.72
N LEU A 277 2.76 12.89 7.26
CA LEU A 277 3.52 14.04 6.75
C LEU A 277 2.84 14.66 5.53
N MET A 278 2.40 13.86 4.58
CA MET A 278 1.66 14.33 3.42
C MET A 278 0.40 15.09 3.85
N SER A 279 -0.38 14.55 4.79
CA SER A 279 -1.58 15.18 5.32
C SER A 279 -1.27 16.52 6.01
N ILE A 280 -0.23 16.57 6.85
CA ILE A 280 0.25 17.80 7.48
C ILE A 280 0.64 18.83 6.42
N GLY A 281 1.39 18.42 5.39
CA GLY A 281 1.80 19.30 4.29
C GLY A 281 0.60 19.89 3.54
N ILE A 282 -0.44 19.10 3.28
CA ILE A 282 -1.69 19.58 2.66
C ILE A 282 -2.40 20.58 3.57
N VAL A 283 -2.59 20.26 4.85
CA VAL A 283 -3.25 21.15 5.83
C VAL A 283 -2.50 22.49 5.94
N LEU A 284 -1.17 22.45 6.05
CA LEU A 284 -0.35 23.66 6.11
C LEU A 284 -0.47 24.49 4.82
N LEU A 285 -0.48 23.83 3.65
CA LEU A 285 -0.67 24.53 2.38
C LEU A 285 -2.04 25.23 2.34
N MET A 286 -3.11 24.51 2.70
CA MET A 286 -4.48 25.06 2.73
C MET A 286 -4.61 26.23 3.70
N TYR A 287 -4.05 26.12 4.90
CA TYR A 287 -4.08 27.20 5.90
C TYR A 287 -3.43 28.49 5.37
N THR A 288 -2.31 28.37 4.65
CA THR A 288 -1.64 29.55 4.07
C THR A 288 -2.32 30.14 2.85
N VAL A 289 -3.25 29.40 2.21
CA VAL A 289 -4.07 29.90 1.09
C VAL A 289 -5.36 30.56 1.61
N GLY A 290 -5.99 29.99 2.63
CA GLY A 290 -7.28 30.45 3.19
C GLY A 290 -7.25 31.81 3.89
N THR A 291 -6.07 32.30 4.30
CA THR A 291 -5.94 33.62 4.95
C THR A 291 -6.08 34.82 4.01
N LYS A 292 -6.22 34.61 2.69
CA LYS A 292 -6.39 35.72 1.72
C LYS A 292 -7.84 36.04 1.35
N THR A 293 -8.81 35.22 1.74
CA THR A 293 -10.23 35.42 1.41
C THR A 293 -11.06 36.03 2.54
N GLY A 294 -10.44 36.43 3.65
CA GLY A 294 -11.14 36.94 4.84
C GLY A 294 -10.92 38.41 5.20
N SER A 295 -10.22 39.22 4.39
CA SER A 295 -9.94 40.63 4.73
C SER A 295 -10.14 41.62 3.58
N VAL A 296 -11.18 41.41 2.76
CA VAL A 296 -11.70 42.45 1.85
C VAL A 296 -13.22 42.47 1.96
N ALA A 297 -13.69 42.84 3.15
CA ALA A 297 -15.09 43.19 3.38
C ALA A 297 -15.13 44.42 4.29
N GLU A 298 -14.48 45.51 3.86
CA GLU A 298 -14.77 46.85 4.37
C GLU A 298 -14.23 47.91 3.38
N GLY A 299 -15.16 48.68 2.82
CA GLY A 299 -14.92 49.98 2.20
C GLY A 299 -14.37 49.99 0.77
N VAL A 300 -15.26 50.19 -0.22
CA VAL A 300 -15.31 51.43 -1.01
C VAL A 300 -16.48 51.32 -2.01
N SER A 301 -17.38 52.28 -1.85
CA SER A 301 -18.47 52.70 -2.72
C SER A 301 -18.04 53.06 -4.15
N GLY A 302 -18.94 52.87 -5.11
CA GLY A 302 -19.11 53.84 -6.21
C GLY A 302 -18.92 53.33 -7.63
N GLU A 303 -19.99 53.48 -8.41
CA GLU A 303 -20.03 53.77 -9.85
C GLU A 303 -19.97 52.62 -10.89
N THR A 304 -21.18 52.13 -11.19
CA THR A 304 -21.91 52.19 -12.49
C THR A 304 -21.22 51.99 -13.85
N GLY A 305 -21.89 51.14 -14.65
CA GLY A 305 -21.97 51.18 -16.12
C GLY A 305 -21.32 49.95 -16.77
N GLY A 306 -21.95 49.11 -17.58
CA GLY A 306 -23.26 49.07 -18.23
C GLY A 306 -23.16 48.09 -19.41
N THR A 307 -24.19 47.24 -19.61
CA THR A 307 -24.68 46.67 -20.90
C THR A 307 -23.71 45.77 -21.71
N GLU A 308 -24.02 44.62 -22.34
CA GLU A 308 -25.17 44.02 -23.05
C GLU A 308 -25.03 42.48 -22.92
N GLU A 309 -26.01 41.67 -22.54
CA GLU A 309 -27.18 41.19 -23.30
C GLU A 309 -26.95 40.76 -24.77
N LYS A 310 -26.89 39.43 -25.03
CA LYS A 310 -27.60 38.84 -26.18
C LYS A 310 -27.85 37.33 -26.04
N ARG A 311 -29.11 37.01 -25.76
CA ARG A 311 -29.80 35.72 -25.97
C ARG A 311 -30.00 35.45 -27.47
N ARG A 312 -29.93 34.17 -27.86
CA ARG A 312 -30.77 33.50 -28.89
C ARG A 312 -30.67 31.98 -28.67
N LYS A 313 -31.68 31.29 -28.11
CA LYS A 313 -32.76 30.54 -28.80
C LYS A 313 -32.28 29.93 -30.13
N GLY A 314 -32.29 28.63 -30.41
CA GLY A 314 -32.92 27.45 -29.83
C GLY A 314 -33.39 26.57 -31.00
N ARG A 315 -33.18 25.24 -30.98
CA ARG A 315 -33.97 24.30 -31.79
C ARG A 315 -33.84 22.87 -31.27
N LYS A 316 -34.99 22.25 -31.01
CA LYS A 316 -35.20 20.83 -30.72
C LYS A 316 -35.15 20.04 -32.03
N GLU A 317 -34.59 18.84 -31.99
CA GLU A 317 -35.02 17.70 -32.80
C GLU A 317 -34.61 16.39 -32.10
N LYS A 318 -35.57 15.46 -32.08
CA LYS A 318 -35.54 14.03 -31.72
C LYS A 318 -36.68 13.44 -32.58
N PRO A 319 -36.81 12.11 -32.76
CA PRO A 319 -35.92 10.98 -32.45
C PRO A 319 -35.74 10.04 -33.66
N ASP A 320 -34.90 9.00 -33.55
CA ASP A 320 -35.32 7.68 -34.04
C ASP A 320 -34.53 6.52 -33.40
N ASP A 321 -35.19 5.37 -33.49
CA ASP A 321 -35.12 4.09 -32.81
C ASP A 321 -34.01 3.16 -33.30
N THR A 322 -33.57 2.21 -32.46
CA THR A 322 -33.34 0.76 -32.78
C THR A 322 -32.57 0.00 -31.67
N THR A 323 -33.33 -0.87 -30.99
CA THR A 323 -33.09 -2.31 -30.72
C THR A 323 -31.69 -2.88 -30.41
N GLY A 324 -31.66 -3.72 -29.38
CA GLY A 324 -30.59 -4.70 -29.15
C GLY A 324 -30.75 -5.49 -27.84
N GLU A 325 -31.56 -6.55 -27.87
CA GLU A 325 -31.66 -7.59 -26.85
C GLU A 325 -30.31 -8.23 -26.50
N ALA A 326 -30.08 -8.49 -25.22
CA ALA A 326 -29.09 -9.47 -24.78
C ALA A 326 -29.64 -10.25 -23.57
N CYS A 327 -30.14 -11.44 -23.88
CA CYS A 327 -30.36 -12.54 -22.95
C CYS A 327 -28.98 -13.16 -22.62
N ARG A 328 -28.64 -13.36 -21.33
CA ARG A 328 -27.71 -14.42 -20.93
C ARG A 328 -27.93 -14.85 -19.48
N VAL A 329 -28.23 -16.13 -19.40
CA VAL A 329 -28.34 -17.05 -18.26
C VAL A 329 -27.15 -16.92 -17.33
N ALA A 330 -27.42 -16.73 -16.04
CA ALA A 330 -26.45 -16.91 -14.96
C ALA A 330 -26.47 -18.38 -14.54
N GLU A 331 -25.34 -19.05 -14.72
CA GLU A 331 -25.07 -20.41 -14.30
C GLU A 331 -24.55 -20.34 -12.86
N ALA A 332 -25.31 -20.90 -11.92
CA ALA A 332 -24.91 -21.01 -10.53
C ALA A 332 -23.85 -22.11 -10.42
N VAL A 333 -22.58 -21.72 -10.26
CA VAL A 333 -21.49 -22.63 -9.96
C VAL A 333 -21.48 -22.86 -8.45
N ASP A 334 -21.44 -24.15 -8.09
CA ASP A 334 -21.55 -24.70 -6.75
C ASP A 334 -20.32 -24.30 -5.89
N GLU A 335 -20.46 -23.27 -5.05
CA GLU A 335 -19.41 -22.76 -4.15
C GLU A 335 -18.89 -23.80 -3.14
N ALA A 336 -19.61 -24.91 -2.95
CA ALA A 336 -19.24 -25.98 -2.03
C ALA A 336 -17.98 -26.79 -2.45
N ASP A 337 -17.59 -26.77 -3.73
CA ASP A 337 -16.47 -27.59 -4.23
C ASP A 337 -15.08 -26.95 -3.98
N ILE A 338 -15.00 -25.62 -3.79
CA ILE A 338 -13.71 -24.93 -3.65
C ILE A 338 -13.15 -25.07 -2.23
N ASP A 339 -14.02 -24.91 -1.22
CA ASP A 339 -13.60 -24.97 0.19
C ASP A 339 -13.16 -26.40 0.59
N GLY A 340 -13.87 -27.43 0.11
CA GLY A 340 -13.46 -28.83 0.33
C GLY A 340 -12.09 -29.17 -0.29
N LYS A 341 -11.77 -28.56 -1.44
CA LYS A 341 -10.49 -28.76 -2.13
C LYS A 341 -9.33 -28.09 -1.39
N TYR A 342 -9.58 -26.93 -0.77
CA TYR A 342 -8.60 -26.23 0.05
C TYR A 342 -8.35 -26.95 1.38
N GLU A 343 -9.40 -27.45 2.04
CA GLU A 343 -9.25 -28.27 3.25
C GLU A 343 -8.50 -29.58 3.00
N ALA A 344 -8.74 -30.25 1.86
CA ALA A 344 -8.01 -31.45 1.48
C ALA A 344 -6.51 -31.17 1.25
N MET A 345 -6.17 -30.04 0.60
CA MET A 345 -4.79 -29.62 0.38
C MET A 345 -4.04 -29.34 1.70
N LEU A 346 -4.71 -28.67 2.65
CA LEU A 346 -4.14 -28.39 3.97
C LEU A 346 -3.88 -29.67 4.78
N ARG A 347 -4.78 -30.66 4.69
CA ARG A 347 -4.59 -31.97 5.34
C ARG A 347 -3.42 -32.74 4.73
N GLU A 348 -3.27 -32.72 3.40
CA GLU A 348 -2.15 -33.38 2.72
C GLU A 348 -0.79 -32.75 3.06
N GLU A 349 -0.71 -31.42 3.16
CA GLU A 349 0.51 -30.74 3.63
C GLU A 349 0.87 -31.14 5.07
N LEU A 350 -0.13 -31.32 5.93
CA LEU A 350 0.08 -31.66 7.33
C LEU A 350 0.55 -33.11 7.51
N GLU A 351 0.03 -34.07 6.74
CA GLU A 351 0.54 -35.45 6.73
C GLU A 351 2.01 -35.50 6.28
N LYS A 352 2.36 -34.76 5.23
CA LYS A 352 3.75 -34.66 4.73
C LYS A 352 4.72 -34.03 5.73
N LEU A 353 4.24 -33.13 6.58
CA LEU A 353 5.05 -32.52 7.63
C LEU A 353 5.17 -33.40 8.88
N LYS A 354 4.18 -34.24 9.19
CA LYS A 354 4.24 -35.24 10.28
C LYS A 354 5.20 -36.39 9.99
N GLU A 355 5.49 -36.69 8.73
CA GLU A 355 6.44 -37.74 8.31
C GLU A 355 7.92 -37.30 8.32
N ARG A 356 8.18 -36.00 8.51
CA ARG A 356 9.54 -35.44 8.66
C ARG A 356 9.87 -35.24 10.12
#